data_AF-A0A511DVL4-F1
#
_entry.id   AF-A0A511DVL4-F1
#
_cell.length_a   1.000
_cell.length_b   1.000
_cell.length_c   1.000
_cell.angle_alpha   90.00
_cell.angle_beta   90.00
_cell.angle_gamma   90.00
#
_symmetry.space_group_name_H-M   'P 1'
#
loop_
_entity.id
_entity.type
_entity.pdbx_description
1 polymer ?
#
loop_
_entity_poly.entity_id
_entity_poly.type
_entity_poly.pdbx_seq_one_letter_code
_entity_poly.pdbx_strand_id
1 'polypeptide(L)'
;MPRANSGYAWLANTEVATLLAQLAAGQVALTHSALDELPGSRAVEYLRGLLVAESCLPPRDPHLARYERWLAAKLEALERADDRKSIERFARWHLLRRLRDQSRHGPISPGAFLNAKQATTVTIGFLEWLHHRGTPLGGVTQHDVDAWFAAGPTTRKHAVRFLYWARDQRLVERIHVPIPRTGNATPIGSRLRLDQLRQVLTDDTLRTAPRVAAALVLLFGATLSQIASLTLDDVIEKR
;
A
#
# COMPACT_ATOMS: atom_id res chain seq x y z
N MET A 1 -8.27 -23.79 -13.45
CA MET A 1 -7.14 -23.01 -14.02
C MET A 1 -7.42 -22.74 -15.50
N PRO A 2 -7.50 -21.48 -15.99
CA PRO A 2 -7.99 -21.22 -17.36
C PRO A 2 -6.94 -21.34 -18.47
N ARG A 3 -5.66 -21.60 -18.16
CA ARG A 3 -4.60 -21.81 -19.18
C ARG A 3 -3.57 -22.84 -18.71
N ALA A 4 -3.57 -24.03 -19.31
CA ALA A 4 -2.64 -25.12 -18.96
C ALA A 4 -1.16 -24.78 -19.27
N ASN A 5 -0.91 -24.02 -20.35
CA ASN A 5 0.45 -23.68 -20.80
C ASN A 5 1.22 -22.77 -19.82
N SER A 6 0.53 -21.91 -19.06
CA SER A 6 1.18 -21.03 -18.08
C SER A 6 1.69 -21.78 -16.85
N GLY A 7 1.04 -22.88 -16.46
CA GLY A 7 1.49 -23.74 -15.37
C GLY A 7 2.77 -24.51 -15.75
N TYR A 8 2.82 -25.03 -16.98
CA TYR A 8 4.00 -25.73 -17.49
C TYR A 8 5.21 -24.81 -17.66
N ALA A 9 5.02 -23.62 -18.24
CA ALA A 9 6.09 -22.62 -18.37
C ALA A 9 6.62 -22.13 -17.02
N TRP A 10 5.77 -22.11 -15.98
CA TRP A 10 6.19 -21.77 -14.62
C TRP A 10 7.01 -22.89 -13.97
N LEU A 11 6.60 -24.15 -14.12
CA LEU A 11 7.37 -25.31 -13.63
C LEU A 11 8.74 -25.46 -14.31
N ALA A 12 8.85 -25.01 -15.56
CA ALA A 12 10.12 -25.00 -16.30
C ALA A 12 11.10 -23.92 -15.82
N ASN A 13 10.71 -23.01 -14.93
CA ASN A 13 11.60 -22.03 -14.35
C ASN A 13 12.53 -22.70 -13.32
N THR A 14 13.85 -22.60 -13.51
CA THR A 14 14.87 -23.19 -12.65
C THR A 14 14.75 -22.77 -11.18
N GLU A 15 14.35 -21.53 -10.91
CA GLU A 15 14.13 -21.02 -9.55
C GLU A 15 12.97 -21.77 -8.87
N VAL A 16 11.88 -21.99 -9.59
CA VAL A 16 10.70 -22.72 -9.12
C VAL A 16 11.03 -24.19 -8.89
N ALA A 17 11.69 -24.83 -9.85
CA ALA A 17 12.08 -26.23 -9.75
C ALA A 17 13.01 -26.48 -8.56
N THR A 18 13.98 -25.58 -8.34
CA THR A 18 14.91 -25.65 -7.20
C THR A 18 14.15 -25.50 -5.88
N LEU A 19 13.23 -24.54 -5.80
CA LEU A 19 12.43 -24.30 -4.61
C LEU A 19 11.52 -25.49 -4.27
N LEU A 20 10.88 -26.09 -5.28
CA LEU A 20 10.07 -27.30 -5.10
C LEU A 20 10.92 -28.49 -4.63
N ALA A 21 12.13 -28.66 -5.18
CA ALA A 21 13.06 -29.70 -4.74
C ALA A 21 13.51 -29.49 -3.28
N GLN A 22 13.80 -28.24 -2.89
CA GLN A 22 14.17 -27.90 -1.51
C GLN A 22 13.04 -28.16 -0.52
N LEU A 23 11.78 -27.87 -0.90
CA LEU A 23 10.61 -28.21 -0.10
C LEU A 23 10.42 -29.74 0.01
N ALA A 24 10.53 -30.45 -1.11
CA ALA A 24 10.38 -31.91 -1.14
C ALA A 24 11.48 -32.63 -0.32
N ALA A 25 12.70 -32.09 -0.33
CA ALA A 25 13.83 -32.58 0.46
C ALA A 25 13.78 -32.16 1.94
N GLY A 26 12.81 -31.34 2.35
CA GLY A 26 12.70 -30.82 3.73
C GLY A 26 13.78 -29.79 4.10
N GLN A 27 14.53 -29.27 3.13
CA GLN A 27 15.53 -28.23 3.33
C GLN A 27 14.88 -26.87 3.63
N VAL A 28 13.70 -26.64 3.07
CA VAL A 28 12.83 -25.51 3.40
C VAL A 28 11.58 -26.10 4.05
N ALA A 29 11.26 -25.66 5.26
CA ALA A 29 10.03 -26.10 5.91
C ALA A 29 8.80 -25.60 5.14
N LEU A 30 7.73 -26.40 5.07
CA LEU A 30 6.46 -26.00 4.46
C LEU A 30 5.68 -25.07 5.39
N THR A 31 6.22 -23.86 5.60
CA THR A 31 5.64 -22.85 6.48
C THR A 31 5.71 -21.48 5.85
N HIS A 32 4.87 -20.58 6.34
CA HIS A 32 4.90 -19.21 5.88
C HIS A 32 6.23 -18.50 6.15
N SER A 33 6.80 -18.75 7.33
CA SER A 33 8.06 -18.14 7.79
C SER A 33 9.26 -18.60 6.99
N ALA A 34 9.39 -19.91 6.71
CA ALA A 34 10.50 -20.43 5.91
C ALA A 34 10.52 -19.81 4.51
N LEU A 35 9.34 -19.66 3.89
CA LEU A 35 9.22 -18.97 2.60
C LEU A 35 9.45 -17.44 2.70
N ASP A 36 9.30 -16.83 3.88
CA ASP A 36 9.58 -15.41 4.10
C ASP A 36 11.09 -15.11 4.21
N GLU A 37 11.90 -16.10 4.55
CA GLU A 37 13.37 -16.02 4.66
C GLU A 37 14.07 -16.15 3.30
N LEU A 38 13.37 -16.67 2.29
CA LEU A 38 13.87 -16.75 0.93
C LEU A 38 13.99 -15.35 0.28
N PRO A 39 14.90 -15.18 -0.69
CA PRO A 39 14.96 -13.96 -1.49
C PRO A 39 13.59 -13.64 -2.09
N GLY A 40 13.13 -12.40 -1.92
CA GLY A 40 11.81 -11.98 -2.38
C GLY A 40 11.69 -12.04 -3.89
N SER A 41 11.00 -13.05 -4.42
CA SER A 41 10.75 -13.22 -5.85
C SER A 41 9.29 -13.46 -6.18
N ARG A 42 8.89 -13.18 -7.43
CA ARG A 42 7.54 -13.49 -7.92
C ARG A 42 7.30 -15.00 -7.89
N ALA A 43 8.34 -15.82 -8.06
CA ALA A 43 8.24 -17.27 -8.01
C ALA A 43 7.84 -17.75 -6.61
N VAL A 44 8.49 -17.25 -5.56
CA VAL A 44 8.17 -17.59 -4.16
C VAL A 44 6.73 -17.18 -3.81
N GLU A 45 6.31 -15.97 -4.17
CA GLU A 45 4.96 -15.48 -3.84
C GLU A 45 3.87 -16.21 -4.64
N TYR A 46 4.14 -16.57 -5.90
CA TYR A 46 3.23 -17.39 -6.69
C TYR A 46 3.11 -18.81 -6.13
N LEU A 47 4.23 -19.46 -5.80
CA LEU A 47 4.23 -20.77 -5.14
C LEU A 47 3.44 -20.73 -3.84
N ARG A 48 3.67 -19.70 -3.01
CA ARG A 48 2.90 -19.51 -1.78
C ARG A 48 1.40 -19.39 -2.05
N GLY A 49 1.02 -18.62 -3.06
CA GLY A 49 -0.38 -18.50 -3.49
C GLY A 49 -0.98 -19.86 -3.88
N LEU A 50 -0.22 -20.68 -4.61
CA LEU A 50 -0.62 -22.04 -4.98
C LEU A 50 -0.76 -22.94 -3.75
N LEU A 51 0.22 -22.94 -2.84
CA LEU A 51 0.18 -23.73 -1.61
C LEU A 51 -0.99 -23.34 -0.70
N VAL A 52 -1.39 -22.07 -0.68
CA VAL A 52 -2.60 -21.63 0.04
C VAL A 52 -3.87 -22.09 -0.68
N ALA A 53 -3.91 -21.99 -2.01
CA ALA A 53 -5.07 -22.43 -2.81
C ALA A 53 -5.31 -23.95 -2.67
N GLU A 54 -4.25 -24.74 -2.63
CA GLU A 54 -4.29 -26.20 -2.43
C GLU A 54 -4.34 -26.60 -0.94
N SER A 55 -4.56 -25.65 -0.02
CA SER A 55 -4.67 -25.87 1.43
C SER A 55 -3.43 -26.48 2.11
N CYS A 56 -2.27 -26.48 1.45
CA CYS A 56 -0.99 -26.85 2.05
C CYS A 56 -0.46 -25.81 3.05
N LEU A 57 -0.91 -24.55 2.92
CA LEU A 57 -0.64 -23.47 3.85
C LEU A 57 -1.95 -22.75 4.24
N PRO A 58 -2.06 -22.25 5.48
CA PRO A 58 -3.25 -21.51 5.89
C PRO A 58 -3.36 -20.17 5.12
N PRO A 59 -4.57 -19.63 4.92
CA PRO A 59 -4.74 -18.30 4.33
C PRO A 59 -4.02 -17.22 5.15
N ARG A 60 -3.24 -16.37 4.48
CA ARG A 60 -2.52 -15.25 5.08
C ARG A 60 -2.53 -14.05 4.14
N ASP A 61 -2.90 -12.88 4.65
CA ASP A 61 -2.82 -11.65 3.86
C ASP A 61 -1.34 -11.28 3.60
N PRO A 62 -0.91 -11.20 2.32
CA PRO A 62 0.50 -10.98 1.98
C PRO A 62 0.96 -9.57 2.35
N HIS A 63 0.09 -8.57 2.29
CA HIS A 63 0.43 -7.19 2.64
C HIS A 63 0.57 -7.00 4.14
N LEU A 64 -0.30 -7.63 4.93
CA LEU A 64 -0.20 -7.63 6.39
C LEU A 64 1.12 -8.27 6.84
N ALA A 65 1.42 -9.49 6.37
CA ALA A 65 2.64 -10.19 6.73
C ALA A 65 3.90 -9.41 6.33
N ARG A 66 3.90 -8.82 5.13
CA ARG A 66 5.01 -7.97 4.66
C ARG A 66 5.18 -6.71 5.50
N TYR A 67 4.08 -6.10 5.93
CA TYR A 67 4.13 -4.92 6.79
C TYR A 67 4.66 -5.27 8.19
N GLU A 68 4.23 -6.39 8.78
CA GLU A 68 4.71 -6.85 10.09
C GLU A 68 6.21 -7.12 10.09
N ARG A 69 6.74 -7.85 9.09
CA ARG A 69 8.19 -8.08 8.96
C ARG A 69 8.96 -6.78 8.72
N TRP A 70 8.48 -5.94 7.82
CA TRP A 70 9.11 -4.65 7.54
C TRP A 70 9.14 -3.74 8.78
N LEU A 71 8.06 -3.73 9.57
CA LEU A 71 7.98 -2.98 10.81
C LEU A 71 8.97 -3.50 11.86
N ALA A 72 9.08 -4.83 12.02
CA ALA A 72 10.03 -5.43 12.96
C ALA A 72 11.48 -4.99 12.63
N ALA A 73 11.90 -5.15 11.38
CA ALA A 73 13.22 -4.71 10.92
C ALA A 73 13.43 -3.19 11.10
N LYS A 74 12.37 -2.39 10.89
CA LYS A 74 12.45 -0.93 11.13
C LYS A 74 12.61 -0.59 12.60
N LEU A 75 11.91 -1.27 13.51
CA LEU A 75 12.01 -1.05 14.95
C LEU A 75 13.38 -1.47 15.50
N GLU A 76 13.93 -2.56 15.00
CA GLU A 76 15.28 -3.03 15.34
C GLU A 76 16.36 -2.02 14.93
N ALA A 77 16.21 -1.39 13.77
CA ALA A 77 17.13 -0.37 13.27
C ALA A 77 17.06 0.97 14.02
N LEU A 78 16.04 1.21 14.86
CA LEU A 78 15.95 2.44 15.65
C LEU A 78 16.84 2.33 16.90
N GLU A 79 17.82 3.20 17.03
CA GLU A 79 18.75 3.22 18.17
C GLU A 79 18.09 3.75 19.45
N ARG A 80 17.20 4.74 19.32
CA ARG A 80 16.58 5.44 20.45
C ARG A 80 15.38 4.64 21.00
N ALA A 81 15.46 4.26 22.26
CA ALA A 81 14.43 3.45 22.92
C ALA A 81 13.06 4.15 22.99
N ASP A 82 13.03 5.46 23.23
CA ASP A 82 11.79 6.23 23.32
C ASP A 82 11.08 6.36 21.96
N ASP A 83 11.85 6.56 20.88
CA ASP A 83 11.32 6.58 19.52
C ASP A 83 10.79 5.20 19.14
N ARG A 84 11.58 4.14 19.40
CA ARG A 84 11.17 2.74 19.17
C ARG A 84 9.85 2.45 19.88
N LYS A 85 9.72 2.79 21.16
CA LYS A 85 8.49 2.58 21.96
C LYS A 85 7.30 3.35 21.39
N SER A 86 7.51 4.60 20.96
CA SER A 86 6.46 5.45 20.40
C SER A 86 5.98 4.92 19.04
N ILE A 87 6.90 4.55 18.16
CA ILE A 87 6.61 3.95 16.85
C ILE A 87 5.93 2.59 17.01
N GLU A 88 6.42 1.74 17.91
CA GLU A 88 5.83 0.42 18.16
C GLU A 88 4.38 0.53 18.64
N ARG A 89 4.11 1.42 19.61
CA ARG A 89 2.75 1.68 20.11
C ARG A 89 1.84 2.19 18.99
N PHE A 90 2.29 3.19 18.23
CA PHE A 90 1.55 3.72 17.09
C PHE A 90 1.25 2.65 16.06
N ALA A 91 2.27 1.92 15.62
CA ALA A 91 2.14 0.90 14.61
C ALA A 91 1.24 -0.25 15.07
N ARG A 92 1.37 -0.72 16.31
CA ARG A 92 0.56 -1.82 16.85
C ARG A 92 -0.90 -1.43 17.03
N TRP A 93 -1.16 -0.29 17.66
CA TRP A 93 -2.51 0.04 18.14
C TRP A 93 -3.33 0.79 17.11
N HIS A 94 -2.68 1.44 16.14
CA HIS A 94 -3.34 2.20 15.09
C HIS A 94 -3.22 1.50 13.73
N LEU A 95 -2.01 1.30 13.21
CA LEU A 95 -1.80 0.83 11.84
C LEU A 95 -2.12 -0.66 11.67
N LEU A 96 -1.53 -1.53 12.48
CA LEU A 96 -1.76 -2.97 12.46
C LEU A 96 -3.21 -3.31 12.79
N ARG A 97 -3.82 -2.62 13.76
CA ARG A 97 -5.24 -2.81 14.08
C ARG A 97 -6.11 -2.58 12.84
N ARG A 98 -5.89 -1.49 12.10
CA ARG A 98 -6.63 -1.17 10.87
C ARG A 98 -6.36 -2.17 9.74
N LEU A 99 -5.10 -2.56 9.54
CA LEU A 99 -4.74 -3.55 8.52
C LEU A 99 -5.36 -4.92 8.82
N ARG A 100 -5.33 -5.36 10.08
CA ARG A 100 -5.96 -6.61 10.52
C ARG A 100 -7.47 -6.58 10.37
N ASP A 101 -8.10 -5.46 10.72
CA ASP A 101 -9.54 -5.27 10.52
C ASP A 101 -9.91 -5.34 9.03
N GLN A 102 -9.16 -4.67 8.15
CA GLN A 102 -9.37 -4.76 6.71
C GLN A 102 -9.18 -6.21 6.21
N SER A 103 -8.10 -6.88 6.64
CA SER A 103 -7.79 -8.27 6.28
C SER A 103 -8.90 -9.26 6.66
N ARG A 104 -9.69 -8.98 7.71
CA ARG A 104 -10.85 -9.81 8.10
C ARG A 104 -12.01 -9.71 7.12
N HIS A 105 -12.14 -8.58 6.43
CA HIS A 105 -13.24 -8.29 5.51
C HIS A 105 -12.84 -8.47 4.04
N GLY A 106 -11.55 -8.70 3.76
CA GLY A 106 -11.03 -8.97 2.43
C GLY A 106 -9.53 -8.65 2.31
N PRO A 107 -8.94 -8.86 1.12
CA PRO A 107 -7.53 -8.56 0.91
C PRO A 107 -7.21 -7.08 1.17
N ILE A 108 -6.07 -6.83 1.82
CA ILE A 108 -5.57 -5.47 2.01
C ILE A 108 -5.19 -4.89 0.65
N SER A 109 -5.66 -3.67 0.37
CA SER A 109 -5.32 -3.00 -0.87
C SER A 109 -3.85 -2.54 -0.87
N PRO A 110 -3.17 -2.52 -2.04
CA PRO A 110 -1.82 -1.99 -2.14
C PRO A 110 -1.69 -0.57 -1.60
N GLY A 111 -2.72 0.26 -1.81
CA GLY A 111 -2.77 1.62 -1.27
C GLY A 111 -2.82 1.66 0.26
N ALA A 112 -3.59 0.79 0.92
CA ALA A 112 -3.63 0.73 2.38
C ALA A 112 -2.26 0.31 2.96
N PHE A 113 -1.63 -0.69 2.35
CA PHE A 113 -0.28 -1.15 2.69
C PHE A 113 0.77 -0.04 2.55
N LEU A 114 0.82 0.63 1.39
CA LEU A 114 1.77 1.71 1.13
C LEU A 114 1.55 2.90 2.07
N ASN A 115 0.29 3.26 2.34
CA ASN A 115 -0.03 4.32 3.28
C ASN A 115 0.42 4.00 4.71
N ALA A 116 0.33 2.75 5.15
CA ALA A 116 0.83 2.34 6.46
C ALA A 116 2.36 2.45 6.53
N LYS A 117 3.08 1.96 5.50
CA LYS A 117 4.54 2.13 5.41
C LYS A 117 4.95 3.59 5.42
N GLN A 118 4.29 4.42 4.61
CA GLN A 118 4.59 5.85 4.51
C GLN A 118 4.31 6.58 5.82
N ALA A 119 3.21 6.26 6.50
CA ALA A 119 2.92 6.81 7.83
C ALA A 119 4.03 6.47 8.81
N THR A 120 4.44 5.20 8.92
CA THR A 120 5.53 4.77 9.81
C THR A 120 6.85 5.46 9.49
N THR A 121 7.26 5.50 8.22
CA THR A 121 8.52 6.15 7.81
C THR A 121 8.51 7.65 8.10
N VAL A 122 7.41 8.34 7.80
CA VAL A 122 7.30 9.78 8.03
C VAL A 122 7.25 10.09 9.52
N THR A 123 6.62 9.24 10.34
CA THR A 123 6.65 9.38 11.80
C THR A 123 8.06 9.22 12.35
N ILE A 124 8.83 8.23 11.88
CA ILE A 124 10.24 8.08 12.27
C ILE A 124 11.01 9.36 11.98
N GLY A 125 10.90 9.89 10.75
CA GLY A 125 11.56 11.14 10.37
C GLY A 125 11.06 12.36 11.15
N PHE A 126 9.80 12.38 11.59
CA PHE A 126 9.29 13.43 12.46
C PHE A 126 9.92 13.37 13.87
N LEU A 127 10.03 12.19 14.46
CA LEU A 127 10.67 12.01 15.77
C LEU A 127 12.17 12.34 15.70
N GLU A 128 12.86 11.91 14.66
CA GLU A 128 14.26 12.30 14.40
C GLU A 128 14.41 13.82 14.27
N TRP A 129 13.49 14.48 13.57
CA TRP A 129 13.49 15.93 13.41
C TRP A 129 13.26 16.68 14.72
N LEU A 130 12.34 16.22 15.57
CA LEU A 130 12.13 16.77 16.91
C LEU A 130 13.39 16.61 17.78
N HIS A 131 14.02 15.44 17.70
CA HIS A 131 15.23 15.16 18.45
C HIS A 131 16.38 16.09 18.05
N HIS A 132 16.58 16.34 16.76
CA HIS A 132 17.58 17.31 16.29
C HIS A 132 17.36 18.73 16.83
N ARG A 133 16.13 19.07 17.24
CA ARG A 133 15.78 20.37 17.84
C ARG A 133 15.78 20.34 19.37
N GLY A 134 16.10 19.20 19.98
CA GLY A 134 16.08 19.03 21.44
C GLY A 134 14.67 19.02 22.03
N THR A 135 13.63 18.80 21.22
CA THR A 135 12.24 18.80 21.67
C THR A 135 11.78 17.36 21.93
N PRO A 136 11.47 16.97 23.18
CA PRO A 136 10.88 15.66 23.43
C PRO A 136 9.44 15.61 22.89
N LEU A 137 8.92 14.41 22.60
CA LEU A 137 7.55 14.24 22.09
C LEU A 137 6.49 14.93 22.97
N GLY A 138 6.62 14.84 24.30
CA GLY A 138 5.69 15.50 25.23
C GLY A 138 5.76 17.03 25.22
N GLY A 139 6.86 17.61 24.74
CA GLY A 139 7.08 19.06 24.65
C GLY A 139 6.82 19.63 23.26
N VAL A 140 6.21 18.85 22.35
CA VAL A 140 5.88 19.32 21.00
C VAL A 140 4.89 20.48 21.07
N THR A 141 5.27 21.61 20.49
CA THR A 141 4.43 22.81 20.41
C THR A 141 3.71 22.90 19.07
N GLN A 142 2.72 23.80 18.96
CA GLN A 142 2.08 24.11 17.68
C GLN A 142 3.10 24.61 16.65
N HIS A 143 4.08 25.42 17.09
CA HIS A 143 5.12 25.93 16.23
C HIS A 143 5.95 24.80 15.60
N ASP A 144 6.21 23.72 16.33
CA ASP A 144 6.94 22.56 15.81
C ASP A 144 6.11 21.80 14.77
N VAL A 145 4.82 21.62 15.04
CA VAL A 145 3.90 20.97 14.09
C VAL A 145 3.83 21.77 12.79
N ASP A 146 3.66 23.09 12.88
CA ASP A 146 3.56 23.96 11.71
C ASP A 146 4.88 24.02 10.93
N ALA A 147 6.02 24.11 11.64
CA ALA A 147 7.34 24.08 11.01
C ALA A 147 7.61 22.76 10.29
N TRP A 148 7.19 21.63 10.86
CA TRP A 148 7.28 20.33 10.19
C TRP A 148 6.52 20.33 8.87
N PHE A 149 5.27 20.81 8.85
CA PHE A 149 4.45 20.81 7.63
C PHE A 149 4.89 21.87 6.60
N ALA A 150 5.45 23.00 7.03
CA ALA A 150 5.88 24.07 6.14
C ALA A 150 7.21 23.75 5.42
N ALA A 151 8.16 23.11 6.10
CA ALA A 151 9.55 23.05 5.65
C ALA A 151 9.92 21.77 4.87
N GLY A 152 8.97 21.02 4.28
CA GLY A 152 9.31 19.75 3.65
C GLY A 152 8.38 19.26 2.55
N PRO A 153 8.70 18.09 1.96
CA PRO A 153 7.94 17.54 0.85
C PRO A 153 6.50 17.21 1.27
N THR A 154 5.62 17.11 0.28
CA THR A 154 4.19 16.79 0.48
C THR A 154 3.96 15.48 1.24
N THR A 155 4.94 14.57 1.28
CA THR A 155 4.90 13.33 2.06
C THR A 155 4.89 13.56 3.57
N ARG A 156 5.34 14.71 4.07
CA ARG A 156 5.27 15.05 5.51
C ARG A 156 3.84 15.04 6.05
N LYS A 157 2.84 15.23 5.18
CA LYS A 157 1.40 15.09 5.52
C LYS A 157 1.04 13.74 6.14
N HIS A 158 1.83 12.68 5.91
CA HIS A 158 1.55 11.37 6.49
C HIS A 158 1.79 11.32 8.02
N ALA A 159 2.53 12.28 8.59
CA ALA A 159 2.70 12.45 10.05
C ALA A 159 1.38 12.75 10.75
N VAL A 160 0.38 13.31 10.05
CA VAL A 160 -0.93 13.65 10.60
C VAL A 160 -1.58 12.48 11.33
N ARG A 161 -1.46 11.25 10.81
CA ARG A 161 -2.02 10.05 11.45
C ARG A 161 -1.40 9.79 12.81
N PHE A 162 -0.09 9.96 12.92
CA PHE A 162 0.61 9.83 14.19
C PHE A 162 0.24 10.95 15.13
N LEU A 163 0.20 12.20 14.68
CA LEU A 163 -0.14 13.34 15.54
C LEU A 163 -1.56 13.23 16.10
N TYR A 164 -2.54 12.80 15.30
CA TYR A 164 -3.89 12.50 15.82
C TYR A 164 -3.87 11.38 16.86
N TRP A 165 -3.20 10.27 16.56
CA TRP A 165 -3.08 9.16 17.51
C TRP A 165 -2.35 9.58 18.80
N ALA A 166 -1.25 10.31 18.70
CA ALA A 166 -0.46 10.78 19.83
C ALA A 166 -1.27 11.73 20.72
N ARG A 167 -2.05 12.64 20.12
CA ARG A 167 -2.99 13.51 20.84
C ARG A 167 -4.07 12.69 21.55
N ASP A 168 -4.68 11.73 20.86
CA ASP A 168 -5.72 10.88 21.44
C ASP A 168 -5.17 9.98 22.57
N GLN A 169 -3.88 9.63 22.52
CA GLN A 169 -3.14 8.91 23.57
C GLN A 169 -2.51 9.83 24.63
N ARG A 170 -2.75 11.15 24.56
CA ARG A 170 -2.18 12.17 25.48
C ARG A 170 -0.65 12.14 25.58
N LEU A 171 0.03 11.83 24.47
CA LEU A 171 1.49 11.85 24.36
C LEU A 171 2.04 13.23 23.99
N VAL A 172 1.18 14.10 23.48
CA VAL A 172 1.44 15.50 23.13
C VAL A 172 0.37 16.35 23.81
N GLU A 173 0.69 17.60 24.10
CA GLU A 173 -0.31 18.58 24.58
C GLU A 173 -1.33 18.94 23.49
N ARG A 174 -2.23 19.90 23.77
CA ARG A 174 -3.25 20.35 22.82
C ARG A 174 -2.63 21.05 21.62
N ILE A 175 -2.26 20.26 20.61
CA ILE A 175 -1.87 20.72 19.27
C ILE A 175 -3.05 20.66 18.30
N HIS A 176 -3.09 21.62 17.39
CA HIS A 176 -3.94 21.58 16.21
C HIS A 176 -3.24 20.78 15.11
N VAL A 177 -3.78 19.59 14.86
CA VAL A 177 -3.32 18.73 13.76
C VAL A 177 -4.09 19.09 12.49
N PRO A 178 -3.43 19.47 11.39
CA PRO A 178 -4.11 19.86 10.17
C PRO A 178 -4.91 18.68 9.60
N ILE A 179 -6.18 18.93 9.28
CA ILE A 179 -7.00 17.99 8.52
C ILE A 179 -6.44 17.96 7.11
N PRO A 180 -5.96 16.81 6.59
CA PRO A 180 -5.47 16.73 5.23
C PRO A 180 -6.63 17.06 4.30
N ARG A 181 -6.61 18.26 3.70
CA ARG A 181 -7.51 18.57 2.61
C ARG A 181 -7.02 17.76 1.42
N THR A 182 -7.70 16.66 1.11
CA THR A 182 -7.71 16.18 -0.28
C THR A 182 -8.30 17.31 -1.09
N GLY A 183 -7.45 18.10 -1.72
CA GLY A 183 -7.91 19.04 -2.73
C GLY A 183 -8.69 18.21 -3.74
N ASN A 184 -10.01 18.37 -3.77
CA ASN A 184 -10.78 17.82 -4.86
C ASN A 184 -10.21 18.48 -6.11
N ALA A 185 -9.73 17.67 -7.07
CA ALA A 185 -9.36 18.20 -8.36
C ALA A 185 -10.55 19.02 -8.87
N THR A 186 -10.29 20.24 -9.32
CA THR A 186 -11.35 21.09 -9.87
C THR A 186 -12.05 20.31 -10.98
N PRO A 187 -13.37 20.09 -10.90
CA PRO A 187 -14.08 19.36 -11.93
C PRO A 187 -13.85 20.03 -13.28
N ILE A 188 -13.55 19.22 -14.29
CA ILE A 188 -13.55 19.67 -15.68
C ILE A 188 -14.96 20.18 -16.05
N GLY A 189 -15.03 21.38 -16.60
CA GLY A 189 -16.30 21.96 -17.04
C GLY A 189 -16.95 21.17 -18.18
N SER A 190 -18.28 21.13 -18.23
CA SER A 190 -19.05 20.33 -19.19
C SER A 190 -18.66 20.56 -20.65
N ARG A 191 -18.35 21.80 -21.03
CA ARG A 191 -17.95 22.14 -22.41
C ARG A 191 -16.59 21.53 -22.76
N LEU A 192 -15.59 21.72 -21.90
CA LEU A 192 -14.27 21.13 -22.09
C LEU A 192 -14.33 19.60 -22.13
N ARG A 193 -15.20 18.98 -21.31
CA ARG A 193 -15.42 17.53 -21.32
C ARG A 193 -15.96 17.04 -22.67
N LEU A 194 -16.95 17.74 -23.22
CA LEU A 194 -17.55 17.38 -24.51
C LEU A 194 -16.57 17.61 -25.67
N ASP A 195 -15.78 18.68 -25.63
CA ASP A 195 -14.80 18.96 -26.67
C ASP A 195 -13.67 17.92 -26.67
N GLN A 196 -13.17 17.53 -25.48
CA GLN A 196 -12.21 16.43 -25.34
C GLN A 196 -12.81 15.08 -25.76
N LEU A 197 -14.08 14.82 -25.44
CA LEU A 197 -14.74 13.58 -25.85
C LEU A 197 -14.86 13.51 -27.37
N ARG A 198 -15.26 14.60 -28.03
CA ARG A 198 -15.29 14.68 -29.50
C ARG A 198 -13.92 14.41 -30.08
N GLN A 199 -12.88 15.10 -29.59
CA GLN A 199 -11.51 14.90 -30.05
C GLN A 199 -11.09 13.43 -29.92
N VAL A 200 -11.30 12.81 -28.76
CA VAL A 200 -10.96 11.40 -28.54
C VAL A 200 -11.76 10.47 -29.45
N LEU A 201 -13.02 10.77 -29.77
CA LEU A 201 -13.83 9.93 -30.65
C LEU A 201 -13.49 10.09 -32.14
N THR A 202 -12.99 11.25 -32.56
CA THR A 202 -12.70 11.55 -33.98
C THR A 202 -11.22 11.47 -34.35
N ASP A 203 -10.31 11.45 -33.37
CA ASP A 203 -8.87 11.40 -33.62
C ASP A 203 -8.41 9.96 -33.89
N ASP A 204 -8.20 9.67 -35.18
CA ASP A 204 -7.69 8.38 -35.66
C ASP A 204 -6.17 8.22 -35.58
N THR A 205 -5.45 9.26 -35.11
CA THR A 205 -4.00 9.17 -34.87
C THR A 205 -3.68 8.51 -33.52
N LEU A 206 -4.65 8.48 -32.60
CA LEU A 206 -4.53 7.84 -31.30
C LEU A 206 -4.73 6.32 -31.40
N ARG A 207 -3.90 5.56 -30.67
CA ARG A 207 -4.09 4.10 -30.53
C ARG A 207 -5.45 3.80 -29.91
N THR A 208 -6.10 2.71 -30.35
CA THR A 208 -7.46 2.33 -29.90
C THR A 208 -7.58 2.21 -28.38
N ALA A 209 -6.62 1.57 -27.71
CA ALA A 209 -6.68 1.36 -26.26
C ALA A 209 -6.73 2.66 -25.43
N PRO A 210 -5.80 3.63 -25.57
CA PRO A 210 -5.89 4.89 -24.85
C PRO A 210 -7.12 5.72 -25.27
N ARG A 211 -7.58 5.59 -26.52
CA ARG A 211 -8.79 6.27 -27.01
C ARG A 211 -10.05 5.79 -26.30
N VAL A 212 -10.24 4.47 -26.20
CA VAL A 212 -11.34 3.86 -25.45
C VAL A 212 -11.26 4.21 -23.96
N ALA A 213 -10.07 4.12 -23.37
CA ALA A 213 -9.88 4.48 -21.96
C ALA A 213 -10.26 5.95 -21.69
N ALA A 214 -9.81 6.89 -22.52
CA ALA A 214 -10.16 8.30 -22.39
C ALA A 214 -11.67 8.54 -22.56
N ALA A 215 -12.33 7.86 -23.51
CA ALA A 215 -13.78 7.95 -23.68
C ALA A 215 -14.54 7.45 -22.44
N LEU A 216 -14.12 6.32 -21.84
CA LEU A 216 -14.72 5.78 -20.61
C LEU A 216 -14.54 6.72 -19.41
N VAL A 217 -13.37 7.34 -19.27
CA VAL A 217 -13.13 8.38 -18.24
C VAL A 217 -14.07 9.56 -18.45
N LEU A 218 -14.18 10.08 -19.68
CA LEU A 218 -14.96 11.29 -19.98
C LEU A 218 -16.48 11.07 -19.92
N LEU A 219 -16.96 9.88 -20.28
CA LEU A 219 -18.39 9.53 -20.28
C LEU A 219 -18.88 9.12 -18.90
N PHE A 220 -18.16 8.23 -18.22
CA PHE A 220 -18.62 7.56 -17.00
C PHE A 220 -17.90 8.00 -15.73
N GLY A 221 -16.84 8.83 -15.83
CA GLY A 221 -15.99 9.15 -14.69
C GLY A 221 -15.24 7.94 -14.15
N ALA A 222 -15.09 6.88 -14.95
CA ALA A 222 -14.42 5.65 -14.55
C ALA A 222 -12.94 5.93 -14.24
N THR A 223 -12.43 5.35 -13.15
CA THR A 223 -11.00 5.41 -12.83
C THR A 223 -10.21 4.50 -13.77
N LEU A 224 -8.94 4.83 -14.00
CA LEU A 224 -8.05 3.97 -14.81
C LEU A 224 -7.95 2.54 -14.24
N SER A 225 -8.06 2.37 -12.93
CA SER A 225 -8.07 1.06 -12.30
C SER A 225 -9.32 0.25 -12.65
N GLN A 226 -10.50 0.88 -12.70
CA GLN A 226 -11.73 0.23 -13.14
C GLN A 226 -11.64 -0.16 -14.61
N ILE A 227 -11.13 0.75 -15.45
CA ILE A 227 -10.97 0.50 -16.88
C ILE A 227 -10.00 -0.67 -17.13
N ALA A 228 -8.88 -0.72 -16.40
CA ALA A 228 -7.89 -1.79 -16.52
C ALA A 228 -8.41 -3.15 -16.03
N SER A 229 -9.46 -3.19 -15.21
CA SER A 229 -10.08 -4.42 -14.72
C SER A 229 -11.29 -4.87 -15.54
N LEU A 230 -11.75 -4.09 -16.52
CA LEU A 230 -12.87 -4.48 -17.37
C LEU A 230 -12.54 -5.72 -18.19
N THR A 231 -13.52 -6.61 -18.25
CA THR A 231 -13.54 -7.81 -19.07
C THR A 231 -14.60 -7.65 -20.16
N LEU A 232 -14.61 -8.55 -21.14
CA LEU A 232 -15.64 -8.55 -22.19
C LEU A 232 -17.05 -8.79 -21.62
N ASP A 233 -17.15 -9.50 -20.49
CA ASP A 233 -18.42 -9.79 -19.83
C ASP A 233 -19.05 -8.55 -19.18
N ASP A 234 -18.28 -7.47 -18.99
CA ASP A 234 -18.77 -6.20 -18.46
C ASP A 234 -19.46 -5.32 -19.53
N VAL A 235 -19.42 -5.74 -20.80
CA VAL A 235 -20.01 -5.01 -21.93
C VAL A 235 -21.34 -5.64 -22.31
N ILE A 236 -22.43 -4.96 -21.96
CA ILE A 236 -23.79 -5.39 -22.34
C ILE A 236 -24.19 -4.66 -23.63
N GLU A 237 -24.29 -5.40 -24.73
CA GLU A 237 -24.91 -4.88 -25.95
C GLU A 237 -26.41 -4.68 -25.72
N LYS A 238 -26.86 -3.43 -25.80
CA LYS A 238 -28.28 -3.11 -25.84
C LYS A 238 -28.76 -3.34 -27.27
N ARG A 239 -29.49 -4.45 -27.49
CA ARG A 239 -30.25 -4.69 -28.73
C ARG A 239 -31.35 -3.66 -28.92
#